data_AF-A0A538JAH6-F1
#
_entry.id   AF-A0A538JAH6-F1
#
_cell.length_a   1.000
_cell.length_b   1.000
_cell.length_c   1.000
_cell.angle_alpha   90.00
_cell.angle_beta   90.00
_cell.angle_gamma   90.00
#
_symmetry.space_group_name_H-M   'P 1'
#
loop_
_entity.id
_entity.type
_entity.pdbx_description
1 polymer ?
#
loop_
_entity_poly.entity_id
_entity_poly.type
_entity_poly.pdbx_seq_one_letter_code
_entity_poly.pdbx_strand_id
1 'polypeptide(L)'
;MSPRARISKDDALWLSPFIFSGEMRKHRASTLSLVEVSEMDAVVGVDKVLRRPAAVIDFSGQEVTLRGDSMLELEVGRRALFAADGWLYGNSLALIEVARMDERQSRNAEKRIEEAEQRAAIEARQIRVRRADLVVVGRVEKTNPRGEREVPPVSEHDPVWWEAWLQVDSVEKGKAPGRLRILFPSSLDEYWYESPKFSPGDAGVFLLQQNQQERGPRQYRVRGYTALDPLDFEPRERLDEIRSLLERQR
;
A
#
# COMPACT_ATOMS: atom_id res chain seq x y z
N MET A 1 -9.50 -27.97 18.01
CA MET A 1 -8.29 -28.13 17.18
C MET A 1 -8.61 -27.57 15.81
N SER A 2 -8.07 -26.40 15.46
CA SER A 2 -8.35 -25.74 14.17
C SER A 2 -7.39 -26.29 13.11
N PRO A 3 -7.86 -26.68 11.91
CA PRO A 3 -7.02 -27.27 10.88
C PRO A 3 -6.31 -26.16 10.10
N ARG A 4 -5.23 -25.60 10.66
CA ARG A 4 -4.20 -24.99 9.79
C ARG A 4 -3.47 -26.15 9.12
N ALA A 5 -3.78 -26.39 7.85
CA ALA A 5 -2.95 -27.21 6.98
C ALA A 5 -1.48 -26.80 7.18
N ARG A 6 -0.55 -27.76 7.22
CA ARG A 6 0.89 -27.46 7.30
C ARG A 6 1.32 -26.80 6.01
N ILE A 7 1.11 -25.48 5.92
CA ILE A 7 1.70 -24.61 4.91
C ILE A 7 3.22 -24.70 5.11
N SER A 8 3.98 -24.89 4.03
CA SER A 8 5.45 -24.95 4.14
C SER A 8 5.99 -23.59 4.62
N LYS A 9 7.18 -23.55 5.22
CA LYS A 9 7.79 -22.26 5.66
C LYS A 9 7.93 -21.27 4.51
N ASP A 10 8.22 -21.77 3.30
CA ASP A 10 8.31 -20.96 2.10
C ASP A 10 6.93 -20.41 1.71
N ASP A 11 5.89 -21.25 1.70
CA ASP A 11 4.52 -20.78 1.39
C ASP A 11 4.01 -19.78 2.42
N ALA A 12 4.33 -19.98 3.71
CA ALA A 12 4.00 -19.06 4.78
C ALA A 12 4.69 -17.70 4.57
N LEU A 13 5.97 -17.70 4.22
CA LEU A 13 6.69 -16.48 3.84
C LEU A 13 6.00 -15.75 2.68
N TRP A 14 5.58 -16.46 1.64
CA TRP A 14 4.95 -15.85 0.46
C TRP A 14 3.56 -15.28 0.72
N LEU A 15 2.82 -15.80 1.69
CA LEU A 15 1.45 -15.38 2.00
C LEU A 15 1.37 -14.34 3.12
N SER A 16 2.43 -14.16 3.91
CA SER A 16 2.43 -13.23 5.03
C SER A 16 2.30 -11.76 4.56
N PRO A 17 1.46 -10.96 5.23
CA PRO A 17 1.30 -9.54 4.93
C PRO A 17 2.50 -8.71 5.37
N PHE A 18 3.26 -9.17 6.38
CA PHE A 18 4.51 -8.54 6.82
C PHE A 18 5.69 -9.44 6.50
N ILE A 19 6.69 -8.89 5.82
CA ILE A 19 7.98 -9.53 5.61
C ILE A 19 9.07 -8.50 5.84
N PHE A 20 9.99 -8.77 6.76
CA PHE A 20 11.06 -7.83 7.10
C PHE A 20 12.30 -8.55 7.62
N SER A 21 13.48 -7.99 7.36
CA SER A 21 14.72 -8.41 8.00
C SER A 21 14.95 -7.61 9.27
N GLY A 22 15.45 -8.24 10.31
CA GLY A 22 15.77 -7.56 11.55
C GLY A 22 16.68 -8.33 12.48
N GLU A 23 17.14 -7.65 13.51
CA GLU A 23 18.05 -8.14 14.53
C GLU A 23 17.31 -8.34 15.86
N MET A 24 17.50 -9.50 16.49
CA MET A 24 16.98 -9.74 17.83
C MET A 24 17.63 -8.79 18.84
N ARG A 25 16.83 -7.97 19.52
CA ARG A 25 17.32 -7.00 20.53
C ARG A 25 17.16 -7.52 21.95
N LYS A 26 15.98 -8.04 22.29
CA LYS A 26 15.65 -8.46 23.66
C LYS A 26 14.62 -9.58 23.65
N HIS A 27 14.86 -10.64 24.42
CA HIS A 27 13.84 -11.63 24.75
C HIS A 27 12.93 -11.14 25.87
N ARG A 28 11.73 -11.72 25.96
CA ARG A 28 10.75 -11.44 27.02
C ARG A 28 10.56 -9.93 27.19
N ALA A 29 10.26 -9.26 26.09
CA ALA A 29 10.12 -7.81 26.05
C ALA A 29 9.10 -7.39 24.99
N SER A 30 8.52 -6.20 25.15
CA SER A 30 7.63 -5.57 24.18
C SER A 30 7.88 -4.06 24.11
N THR A 31 7.64 -3.50 22.93
CA THR A 31 7.59 -2.06 22.64
C THR A 31 6.23 -1.44 22.96
N LEU A 32 5.21 -2.25 23.28
CA LEU A 32 3.86 -1.81 23.60
C LEU A 32 3.51 -2.16 25.04
N SER A 33 3.08 -1.16 25.82
CA SER A 33 2.65 -1.36 27.21
C SER A 33 1.39 -2.23 27.35
N LEU A 34 0.58 -2.32 26.29
CA LEU A 34 -0.64 -3.14 26.27
C LEU A 34 -0.36 -4.64 26.12
N VAL A 35 0.88 -5.01 25.78
CA VAL A 35 1.28 -6.41 25.64
C VAL A 35 1.75 -6.94 26.98
N GLU A 36 1.03 -7.93 27.50
CA GLU A 36 1.53 -8.75 28.60
C GLU A 36 2.64 -9.67 28.08
N VAL A 37 3.85 -9.43 28.56
CA VAL A 37 5.08 -10.06 28.09
C VAL A 37 5.17 -11.50 28.58
N SER A 38 5.47 -12.41 27.65
CA SER A 38 5.72 -13.83 27.89
C SER A 38 7.06 -14.29 27.33
N GLU A 39 7.36 -15.58 27.44
CA GLU A 39 8.54 -16.22 26.82
C GLU A 39 8.49 -16.24 25.29
N MET A 40 7.31 -16.06 24.71
CA MET A 40 7.10 -16.03 23.27
C MET A 40 7.35 -14.64 22.67
N ASP A 41 7.53 -13.61 23.50
CA ASP A 41 7.64 -12.23 23.07
C ASP A 41 9.09 -11.77 23.02
N ALA A 42 9.45 -11.04 21.99
CA ALA A 42 10.74 -10.36 21.91
C ALA A 42 10.62 -9.01 21.21
N VAL A 43 11.64 -8.18 21.43
CA VAL A 43 11.86 -6.95 20.67
C VAL A 43 12.85 -7.23 19.56
N VAL A 44 12.46 -6.90 18.33
CA VAL A 44 13.27 -7.01 17.13
C VAL A 44 13.49 -5.61 16.56
N GLY A 45 14.75 -5.27 16.30
CA GLY A 45 15.12 -4.05 15.57
C GLY A 45 15.01 -4.32 14.08
N VAL A 46 14.15 -3.59 13.39
CA VAL A 46 13.87 -3.81 11.98
C VAL A 46 14.92 -3.11 11.14
N ASP A 47 15.66 -3.88 10.34
CA ASP A 47 16.67 -3.35 9.42
C ASP A 47 16.00 -2.86 8.13
N LYS A 48 15.11 -3.68 7.56
CA LYS A 48 14.46 -3.43 6.28
C LYS A 48 13.10 -4.10 6.20
N VAL A 49 12.09 -3.34 5.78
CA VAL A 49 10.77 -3.88 5.40
C VAL A 49 10.78 -4.27 3.93
N LEU A 50 10.41 -5.51 3.63
CA LEU A 50 10.26 -6.02 2.26
C LEU A 50 8.80 -6.01 1.80
N ARG A 51 7.88 -6.28 2.72
CA ARG A 51 6.45 -6.25 2.48
C ARG A 51 5.71 -5.78 3.72
N ARG A 52 4.69 -4.96 3.52
CA ARG A 52 3.72 -4.55 4.53
C ARG A 52 2.39 -4.20 3.87
N PRO A 53 1.26 -4.23 4.61
CA PRO A 53 0.05 -3.56 4.18
C PRO A 53 0.33 -2.07 3.94
N ALA A 54 -0.28 -1.49 2.90
CA ALA A 54 0.03 -0.12 2.51
C ALA A 54 -0.44 0.94 3.52
N ALA A 55 -1.49 0.65 4.29
CA ALA A 55 -1.96 1.47 5.42
C ALA A 55 -1.00 1.55 6.62
N VAL A 56 -0.01 0.64 6.72
CA VAL A 56 0.97 0.64 7.81
C VAL A 56 2.16 1.50 7.41
N ILE A 57 2.58 2.46 8.23
CA ILE A 57 3.77 3.29 7.93
C ILE A 57 5.02 2.42 7.86
N ASP A 58 5.99 2.78 7.01
CA ASP A 58 7.29 2.10 6.99
C ASP A 58 7.96 2.18 8.37
N PHE A 59 8.30 1.01 8.91
CA PHE A 59 8.89 0.83 10.23
C PHE A 59 10.34 0.34 10.14
N SER A 60 10.97 0.47 8.98
CA SER A 60 12.42 0.28 8.83
C SER A 60 13.18 1.20 9.81
N GLY A 61 14.17 0.65 10.52
CA GLY A 61 14.93 1.35 11.56
C GLY A 61 14.23 1.45 12.92
N GLN A 62 13.01 0.93 13.06
CA GLN A 62 12.26 0.95 14.33
C GLN A 62 12.34 -0.40 15.06
N GLU A 63 12.00 -0.39 16.34
CA GLU A 63 11.81 -1.62 17.12
C GLU A 63 10.33 -2.04 17.10
N VAL A 64 10.10 -3.33 16.94
CA VAL A 64 8.76 -3.94 16.97
C VAL A 64 8.71 -5.07 18.00
N THR A 65 7.51 -5.34 18.52
CA THR A 65 7.24 -6.54 19.31
C THR A 65 6.94 -7.69 18.34
N LEU A 66 7.61 -8.81 18.51
CA LEU A 66 7.34 -10.02 17.74
C LEU A 66 7.05 -11.17 18.71
N ARG A 67 5.92 -11.85 18.48
CA ARG A 67 5.49 -13.03 19.23
C ARG A 67 5.68 -14.28 18.38
N GLY A 68 6.36 -15.30 18.90
CA GLY A 68 6.59 -16.56 18.20
C GLY A 68 6.97 -17.71 19.14
N ASP A 69 6.69 -18.94 18.69
CA ASP A 69 6.86 -20.15 19.52
C ASP A 69 8.33 -20.47 19.86
N SER A 70 9.29 -19.92 19.13
CA SER A 70 10.73 -20.24 19.24
C SER A 70 11.60 -18.98 19.32
N MET A 71 11.10 -17.95 20.01
CA MET A 71 11.82 -16.66 20.11
C MET A 71 13.07 -16.73 20.97
N LEU A 72 13.11 -17.62 21.97
CA LEU A 72 14.29 -17.84 22.79
C LEU A 72 15.43 -18.58 22.04
N GLU A 73 15.15 -19.20 20.90
CA GLU A 73 16.17 -19.90 20.10
C GLU A 73 17.01 -18.95 19.24
N LEU A 74 16.54 -17.72 19.01
CA LEU A 74 17.26 -16.72 18.23
C LEU A 74 18.08 -15.82 19.13
N GLU A 75 19.39 -16.02 19.23
CA GLU A 75 20.25 -15.24 20.12
C GLU A 75 20.14 -13.72 19.88
N VAL A 76 20.22 -12.93 20.95
CA VAL A 76 20.36 -11.47 20.85
C VAL A 76 21.57 -11.10 19.98
N GLY A 77 21.39 -10.14 19.07
CA GLY A 77 22.39 -9.75 18.10
C GLY A 77 22.32 -10.51 16.77
N ARG A 78 21.52 -11.59 16.70
CA ARG A 78 21.35 -12.34 15.44
C ARG A 78 20.30 -11.71 14.55
N ARG A 79 20.57 -11.77 13.25
CA ARG A 79 19.66 -11.35 12.20
C ARG A 79 18.89 -12.51 11.63
N ALA A 80 17.65 -12.24 11.26
CA ALA A 80 16.79 -13.16 10.54
C ALA A 80 15.82 -12.39 9.63
N LEU A 81 15.26 -13.12 8.68
CA LEU A 81 14.11 -12.68 7.91
C LEU A 81 12.85 -13.25 8.57
N PHE A 82 11.89 -12.37 8.86
CA PHE A 82 10.65 -12.70 9.54
C PHE A 82 9.47 -12.50 8.59
N ALA A 83 8.58 -13.50 8.57
CA ALA A 83 7.25 -13.43 7.99
C ALA A 83 6.24 -13.40 9.13
N ALA A 84 5.32 -12.45 9.12
CA ALA A 84 4.43 -12.24 10.24
C ALA A 84 3.02 -11.78 9.84
N ASP A 85 2.08 -12.01 10.75
CA ASP A 85 0.74 -11.45 10.77
C ASP A 85 0.66 -10.27 11.74
N GLY A 86 -0.27 -9.35 11.52
CA GLY A 86 -0.53 -8.25 12.44
C GLY A 86 -1.21 -8.72 13.72
N TRP A 87 -0.77 -8.20 14.87
CA TRP A 87 -1.41 -8.47 16.16
C TRP A 87 -1.97 -7.22 16.81
N LEU A 88 -1.14 -6.20 17.04
CA LEU A 88 -1.57 -4.92 17.63
C LEU A 88 -0.86 -3.75 16.95
N TYR A 89 -1.62 -2.69 16.72
CA TYR A 89 -1.15 -1.44 16.12
C TYR A 89 -1.32 -0.31 17.14
N GLY A 90 -0.24 0.44 17.39
CA GLY A 90 -0.25 1.59 18.30
C GLY A 90 0.94 2.51 18.02
N ASN A 91 1.59 3.02 19.07
CA ASN A 91 2.81 3.83 18.93
C ASN A 91 4.02 3.02 18.43
N SER A 92 3.89 1.69 18.40
CA SER A 92 4.78 0.71 17.78
C SER A 92 3.91 -0.43 17.23
N LEU A 93 4.51 -1.41 16.56
CA LEU A 93 3.82 -2.59 16.06
C LEU A 93 4.10 -3.81 16.94
N ALA A 94 3.06 -4.61 17.17
CA ALA A 94 3.20 -6.00 17.58
C ALA A 94 2.73 -6.95 16.48
N LEU A 95 3.54 -7.96 16.21
CA LEU A 95 3.36 -8.91 15.13
C LEU A 95 3.43 -10.35 15.66
N ILE A 96 2.79 -11.28 14.96
CA ILE A 96 2.88 -12.72 15.24
C ILE A 96 3.74 -13.37 14.15
N GLU A 97 4.86 -13.96 14.55
CA GLU A 97 5.74 -14.73 13.68
C GLU A 97 4.98 -15.93 13.09
N VAL A 98 4.98 -16.01 11.76
CA VAL A 98 4.43 -17.15 11.01
C VAL A 98 5.57 -18.02 10.47
N ALA A 99 6.65 -17.39 10.01
CA ALA A 99 7.86 -18.07 9.56
C ALA A 99 9.11 -17.22 9.80
N ARG A 100 10.25 -17.91 9.90
CA ARG A 100 11.57 -17.29 10.05
C ARG A 100 12.61 -18.06 9.27
N MET A 101 13.50 -17.31 8.65
CA MET A 101 14.69 -17.79 7.94
C MET A 101 15.93 -17.20 8.58
N ASP A 102 16.93 -18.04 8.82
CA ASP A 102 18.22 -17.58 9.34
C ASP A 102 18.98 -16.73 8.30
N GLU A 103 20.07 -16.09 8.72
CA GLU A 103 20.87 -15.20 7.88
C GLU A 103 21.43 -15.86 6.61
N ARG A 104 21.66 -17.19 6.61
CA ARG A 104 22.16 -17.90 5.42
C ARG A 104 21.03 -18.09 4.41
N GLN A 105 19.85 -18.42 4.88
CA GLN A 105 18.65 -18.60 4.07
C GLN A 105 18.09 -17.26 3.58
N SER A 106 18.20 -16.20 4.40
CA SER A 106 17.56 -14.92 4.14
C SER A 106 18.08 -14.21 2.89
N ARG A 107 19.40 -14.20 2.66
CA ARG A 107 20.00 -13.42 1.55
C ARG A 107 19.39 -13.70 0.17
N ASN A 108 19.12 -14.97 -0.13
CA ASN A 108 18.49 -15.35 -1.40
C ASN A 108 16.97 -15.10 -1.38
N ALA A 109 16.32 -15.27 -0.24
CA ALA A 109 14.88 -15.03 -0.09
C ALA A 109 14.54 -13.54 -0.21
N GLU A 110 15.31 -12.67 0.46
CA GLU A 110 15.15 -11.21 0.41
C GLU A 110 15.17 -10.71 -1.04
N LYS A 111 16.20 -11.07 -1.81
CA LYS A 111 16.29 -10.70 -3.23
C LYS A 111 15.10 -11.19 -4.04
N ARG A 112 14.67 -12.44 -3.84
CA ARG A 112 13.52 -13.02 -4.56
C ARG A 112 12.21 -12.30 -4.23
N ILE A 113 12.02 -11.91 -2.97
CA ILE A 113 10.85 -11.14 -2.52
C ILE A 113 10.89 -9.75 -3.14
N GLU A 114 12.02 -9.05 -3.06
CA GLU A 114 12.16 -7.72 -3.67
C GLU A 114 11.87 -7.73 -5.17
N GLU A 115 12.43 -8.71 -5.90
CA GLU A 115 12.13 -8.89 -7.32
C GLU A 115 10.64 -9.21 -7.56
N ALA A 116 9.99 -9.97 -6.67
CA ALA A 116 8.57 -10.28 -6.77
C ALA A 116 7.70 -9.03 -6.53
N GLU A 117 8.01 -8.22 -5.51
CA GLU A 117 7.33 -6.96 -5.23
C GLU A 117 7.52 -5.95 -6.38
N GLN A 118 8.74 -5.84 -6.92
CA GLN A 118 9.01 -5.00 -8.08
C GLN A 118 8.22 -5.46 -9.31
N ARG A 119 8.18 -6.77 -9.59
CA ARG A 119 7.38 -7.33 -10.68
C ARG A 119 5.89 -7.05 -10.48
N ALA A 120 5.37 -7.25 -9.27
CA ALA A 120 3.97 -6.97 -8.94
C ALA A 120 3.63 -5.48 -9.10
N ALA A 121 4.52 -4.58 -8.68
CA ALA A 121 4.34 -3.14 -8.87
C ALA A 121 4.34 -2.74 -10.35
N ILE A 122 5.22 -3.34 -11.16
CA ILE A 122 5.24 -3.14 -12.62
C ILE A 122 3.94 -3.66 -13.24
N GLU A 123 3.50 -4.86 -12.87
CA GLU A 123 2.27 -5.47 -13.40
C GLU A 123 1.02 -4.66 -13.01
N ALA A 124 0.92 -4.21 -11.76
CA ALA A 124 -0.16 -3.36 -11.28
C ALA A 124 -0.24 -2.06 -12.11
N ARG A 125 0.90 -1.41 -12.36
CA ARG A 125 0.95 -0.21 -13.23
C ARG A 125 0.53 -0.53 -14.66
N GLN A 126 1.01 -1.64 -15.22
CA GLN A 126 0.60 -2.07 -16.56
C GLN A 126 -0.92 -2.29 -16.64
N ILE A 127 -1.53 -2.95 -15.65
CA ILE A 127 -2.99 -3.10 -15.54
C ILE A 127 -3.64 -1.72 -15.48
N ARG A 128 -3.13 -0.81 -14.65
CA ARG A 128 -3.68 0.54 -14.48
C ARG A 128 -3.69 1.33 -15.78
N VAL A 129 -2.54 1.39 -16.48
CA VAL A 129 -2.40 2.07 -17.79
C VAL A 129 -3.34 1.45 -18.84
N ARG A 130 -3.48 0.12 -18.86
CA ARG A 130 -4.42 -0.56 -19.77
C ARG A 130 -5.86 -0.11 -19.53
N ARG A 131 -6.28 -0.09 -18.27
CA ARG A 131 -7.67 0.22 -17.88
C ARG A 131 -8.03 1.70 -17.96
N ALA A 132 -7.05 2.60 -17.90
CA ALA A 132 -7.30 4.04 -18.02
C ALA A 132 -8.02 4.38 -19.35
N ASP A 133 -9.13 5.11 -19.28
CA ASP A 133 -9.82 5.65 -20.45
C ASP A 133 -9.09 6.89 -20.99
N LEU A 134 -8.42 7.61 -20.10
CA LEU A 134 -7.73 8.86 -20.37
C LEU A 134 -6.41 8.90 -19.58
N VAL A 135 -5.31 9.22 -20.26
CA VAL A 135 -4.02 9.48 -19.62
C VAL A 135 -3.58 10.89 -20.00
N VAL A 136 -3.38 11.75 -18.99
CA VAL A 136 -2.97 13.15 -19.18
C VAL A 136 -1.82 13.52 -18.28
N VAL A 137 -0.97 14.42 -18.76
CA VAL A 137 -0.02 15.15 -17.91
C VAL A 137 -0.62 16.50 -17.60
N GLY A 138 -0.54 16.92 -16.35
CA GLY A 138 -1.10 18.21 -15.97
C GLY A 138 -0.78 18.63 -14.56
N ARG A 139 -1.43 19.71 -14.13
CA ARG A 139 -1.33 20.29 -12.80
C ARG A 139 -2.72 20.59 -12.23
N VAL A 140 -2.89 20.33 -10.94
CA VAL A 140 -4.08 20.73 -10.19
C VAL A 140 -4.06 22.25 -9.99
N GLU A 141 -5.04 22.95 -10.54
CA GLU A 141 -5.21 24.40 -10.35
C GLU A 141 -5.96 24.73 -9.06
N LYS A 142 -7.01 23.97 -8.78
CA LYS A 142 -7.86 24.14 -7.59
C LYS A 142 -8.55 22.85 -7.21
N THR A 143 -8.87 22.75 -5.93
CA THR A 143 -9.66 21.66 -5.34
C THR A 143 -10.78 22.23 -4.50
N ASN A 144 -11.97 21.64 -4.59
CA ASN A 144 -13.12 22.02 -3.76
C ASN A 144 -13.83 20.77 -3.26
N PRO A 145 -14.49 20.83 -2.10
CA PRO A 145 -15.57 19.89 -1.79
C PRO A 145 -16.56 19.89 -2.95
N ARG A 146 -17.02 18.70 -3.34
CA ARG A 146 -17.99 18.60 -4.43
C ARG A 146 -19.32 19.24 -3.98
N GLY A 147 -19.73 20.30 -4.67
CA GLY A 147 -20.96 21.04 -4.34
C GLY A 147 -22.25 20.23 -4.59
N GLU A 148 -23.03 20.04 -3.51
CA GLU A 148 -24.46 19.68 -3.40
C GLU A 148 -24.91 18.27 -3.87
N ARG A 149 -25.85 17.53 -3.24
CA ARG A 149 -26.62 17.62 -1.98
C ARG A 149 -26.12 16.50 -1.05
N GLU A 150 -26.14 16.72 0.26
CA GLU A 150 -26.02 15.64 1.25
C GLU A 150 -27.17 14.64 1.02
N VAL A 151 -26.92 13.62 0.19
CA VAL A 151 -27.58 12.34 0.42
C VAL A 151 -27.04 11.94 1.80
N PRO A 152 -27.90 11.72 2.80
CA PRO A 152 -27.43 11.32 4.11
C PRO A 152 -26.47 10.14 3.94
N PRO A 153 -25.31 10.15 4.60
CA PRO A 153 -24.36 9.07 4.45
C PRO A 153 -25.08 7.74 4.74
N VAL A 154 -25.04 6.85 3.76
CA VAL A 154 -25.64 5.52 3.85
C VAL A 154 -24.76 4.62 4.73
N SER A 155 -23.45 4.92 4.76
CA SER A 155 -22.44 4.22 5.53
C SER A 155 -21.42 5.20 6.10
N GLU A 156 -20.79 4.80 7.20
CA GLU A 156 -19.62 5.50 7.77
C GLU A 156 -18.46 5.59 6.77
N HIS A 157 -18.35 4.62 5.84
CA HIS A 157 -17.30 4.58 4.83
C HIS A 157 -17.68 5.31 3.54
N ASP A 158 -18.75 6.12 3.55
CA ASP A 158 -19.14 6.91 2.38
C ASP A 158 -17.99 7.87 1.98
N PRO A 159 -17.59 7.91 0.69
CA PRO A 159 -16.50 8.77 0.26
C PRO A 159 -16.88 10.23 0.41
N VAL A 160 -16.02 11.00 1.08
CA VAL A 160 -16.11 12.46 1.08
C VAL A 160 -15.57 12.97 -0.25
N TRP A 161 -16.48 13.15 -1.23
CA TRP A 161 -16.10 13.51 -2.60
C TRP A 161 -15.62 14.96 -2.72
N TRP A 162 -14.45 15.11 -3.33
CA TRP A 162 -13.89 16.38 -3.77
C TRP A 162 -13.71 16.38 -5.28
N GLU A 163 -13.65 17.59 -5.83
CA GLU A 163 -13.28 17.81 -7.23
C GLU A 163 -11.93 18.52 -7.33
N ALA A 164 -11.12 18.08 -8.29
CA ALA A 164 -9.91 18.77 -8.71
C ALA A 164 -10.08 19.24 -10.16
N TRP A 165 -9.67 20.49 -10.42
CA TRP A 165 -9.61 21.05 -11.76
C TRP A 165 -8.16 21.02 -12.22
N LEU A 166 -7.91 20.26 -13.28
CA LEU A 166 -6.60 20.08 -13.89
C LEU A 166 -6.42 21.03 -15.06
N GLN A 167 -5.28 21.72 -15.11
CA GLN A 167 -4.73 22.24 -16.35
C GLN A 167 -4.01 21.08 -17.05
N VAL A 168 -4.42 20.76 -18.28
CA VAL A 168 -3.86 19.65 -19.06
C VAL A 168 -2.71 20.18 -19.93
N ASP A 169 -1.51 19.66 -19.70
CA ASP A 169 -0.31 19.97 -20.47
C ASP A 169 -0.24 19.13 -21.75
N SER A 170 -0.48 17.82 -21.62
CA SER A 170 -0.48 16.88 -22.74
C SER A 170 -1.46 15.73 -22.51
N VAL A 171 -1.93 15.14 -23.60
CA VAL A 171 -2.80 13.95 -23.60
C VAL A 171 -2.02 12.79 -24.20
N GLU A 172 -1.82 11.73 -23.42
CA GLU A 172 -1.04 10.55 -23.81
C GLU A 172 -1.96 9.40 -24.29
N LYS A 173 -3.20 9.36 -23.80
CA LYS A 173 -4.25 8.40 -24.22
C LYS A 173 -5.62 9.07 -24.17
N GLY A 174 -6.47 8.85 -25.15
CA GLY A 174 -7.85 9.37 -25.18
C GLY A 174 -7.94 10.79 -25.73
N LYS A 175 -8.94 11.55 -25.29
CA LYS A 175 -9.17 12.96 -25.66
C LYS A 175 -9.61 13.75 -24.43
N ALA A 176 -9.01 14.90 -24.19
CA ALA A 176 -9.38 15.80 -23.10
C ALA A 176 -9.36 17.28 -23.55
N PRO A 177 -10.21 18.13 -22.94
CA PRO A 177 -10.06 19.57 -23.02
C PRO A 177 -8.79 20.04 -22.30
N GLY A 178 -8.32 21.27 -22.58
CA GLY A 178 -7.19 21.88 -21.87
C GLY A 178 -7.41 22.10 -20.37
N ARG A 179 -8.68 22.02 -19.91
CA ARG A 179 -9.04 22.03 -18.50
C ARG A 179 -10.01 20.89 -18.19
N LEU A 180 -9.63 20.00 -17.29
CA LEU A 180 -10.37 18.77 -16.98
C LEU A 180 -10.80 18.74 -15.51
N ARG A 181 -12.04 18.34 -15.23
CA ARG A 181 -12.51 18.09 -13.86
C ARG A 181 -12.41 16.60 -13.54
N ILE A 182 -11.81 16.27 -12.41
CA ILE A 182 -11.75 14.91 -11.86
C ILE A 182 -12.33 14.88 -10.44
N LEU A 183 -12.68 13.69 -9.97
CA LEU A 183 -13.22 13.44 -8.64
C LEU A 183 -12.29 12.53 -7.84
N PHE A 184 -12.14 12.80 -6.55
CA PHE A 184 -11.33 11.99 -5.64
C PHE A 184 -11.93 12.01 -4.22
N PRO A 185 -11.79 10.95 -3.42
CA PRO A 185 -12.23 10.94 -2.04
C PRO A 185 -11.18 11.62 -1.15
N SER A 186 -11.60 12.59 -0.34
CA SER A 186 -10.71 13.33 0.57
C SER A 186 -10.55 12.70 1.94
N SER A 187 -11.39 11.73 2.30
CA SER A 187 -11.40 11.07 3.61
C SER A 187 -10.18 10.18 3.82
N LEU A 188 -9.79 10.02 5.08
CA LEU A 188 -8.73 9.11 5.54
C LEU A 188 -9.25 7.75 6.01
N ASP A 189 -10.53 7.47 5.74
CA ASP A 189 -11.14 6.17 6.00
C ASP A 189 -10.43 5.05 5.24
N GLU A 190 -10.50 3.81 5.76
CA GLU A 190 -9.75 2.65 5.26
C GLU A 190 -9.95 2.37 3.76
N TYR A 191 -11.13 2.63 3.20
CA TYR A 191 -11.40 2.43 1.78
C TYR A 191 -10.68 3.44 0.88
N TRP A 192 -10.38 4.62 1.42
CA TRP A 192 -10.02 5.82 0.68
C TRP A 192 -8.63 6.35 1.01
N TYR A 193 -8.02 5.91 2.11
CA TYR A 193 -6.75 6.44 2.61
C TYR A 193 -5.66 6.48 1.52
N GLU A 194 -5.54 5.42 0.72
CA GLU A 194 -4.53 5.32 -0.35
C GLU A 194 -4.90 6.04 -1.65
N SER A 195 -6.16 6.46 -1.82
CA SER A 195 -6.55 7.22 -3.00
C SER A 195 -5.81 8.57 -3.01
N PRO A 196 -5.42 9.09 -4.19
CA PRO A 196 -4.76 10.39 -4.28
C PRO A 196 -5.54 11.49 -3.58
N LYS A 197 -4.83 12.31 -2.80
CA LYS A 197 -5.36 13.49 -2.10
C LYS A 197 -4.73 14.74 -2.73
N PHE A 198 -5.44 15.33 -3.68
CA PHE A 198 -4.89 16.43 -4.46
C PHE A 198 -4.95 17.76 -3.70
N SER A 199 -3.93 18.59 -3.93
CA SER A 199 -3.81 19.99 -3.52
C SER A 199 -3.47 20.86 -4.73
N PRO A 200 -3.83 22.16 -4.72
CA PRO A 200 -3.39 23.09 -5.75
C PRO A 200 -1.86 23.07 -5.91
N GLY A 201 -1.38 22.92 -7.14
CA GLY A 201 0.03 22.85 -7.46
C GLY A 201 0.55 21.44 -7.77
N ASP A 202 -0.15 20.39 -7.32
CA ASP A 202 0.23 18.99 -7.61
C ASP A 202 0.30 18.78 -9.12
N ALA A 203 1.43 18.24 -9.59
CA ALA A 203 1.68 18.03 -11.01
C ALA A 203 2.23 16.63 -11.26
N GLY A 204 1.77 15.98 -12.32
CA GLY A 204 2.14 14.60 -12.61
C GLY A 204 1.35 14.01 -13.78
N VAL A 205 1.32 12.69 -13.84
CA VAL A 205 0.58 11.91 -14.83
C VAL A 205 -0.68 11.34 -14.17
N PHE A 206 -1.83 11.62 -14.76
CA PHE A 206 -3.14 11.17 -14.27
C PHE A 206 -3.64 10.02 -15.14
N LEU A 207 -3.90 8.87 -14.52
CA LEU A 207 -4.40 7.65 -15.17
C LEU A 207 -5.89 7.50 -14.84
N LEU A 208 -6.74 8.10 -15.66
CA LEU A 208 -8.14 8.33 -15.30
C LEU A 208 -9.07 7.30 -15.94
N GLN A 209 -10.03 6.83 -15.15
CA GLN A 209 -11.13 5.98 -15.60
C GLN A 209 -12.46 6.70 -15.41
N GLN A 210 -13.39 6.50 -16.34
CA GLN A 210 -14.76 6.97 -16.20
C GLN A 210 -15.60 5.96 -15.41
N ASN A 211 -16.38 6.46 -14.46
CA ASN A 211 -17.34 5.63 -13.70
C ASN A 211 -16.67 4.39 -13.09
N GLN A 212 -15.46 4.58 -12.56
CA GLN A 212 -14.64 3.51 -12.01
C GLN A 212 -15.47 2.70 -11.00
N GLN A 213 -15.46 1.38 -11.18
CA GLN A 213 -16.30 0.46 -10.42
C GLN A 213 -15.57 -0.19 -9.24
N GLU A 214 -14.28 0.11 -9.12
CA GLU A 214 -13.34 -0.41 -8.13
C GLU A 214 -13.45 0.39 -6.82
N ARG A 215 -13.14 -0.27 -5.71
CA ARG A 215 -13.22 0.22 -4.32
C ARG A 215 -14.65 0.44 -3.79
N GLY A 216 -15.01 -0.39 -2.81
CA GLY A 216 -16.26 -0.33 -2.07
C GLY A 216 -17.52 -0.75 -2.84
N PRO A 217 -18.70 -0.70 -2.19
CA PRO A 217 -19.98 -1.07 -2.78
C PRO A 217 -20.45 -0.14 -3.91
N ARG A 218 -21.45 -0.59 -4.68
CA ARG A 218 -21.98 0.15 -5.84
C ARG A 218 -22.49 1.55 -5.50
N GLN A 219 -22.97 1.79 -4.28
CA GLN A 219 -23.47 3.10 -3.86
C GLN A 219 -22.38 4.19 -3.80
N TYR A 220 -21.10 3.82 -3.68
CA TYR A 220 -20.01 4.81 -3.62
C TYR A 220 -19.67 5.39 -4.99
N ARG A 221 -20.15 4.78 -6.07
CA ARG A 221 -19.77 5.13 -7.44
C ARG A 221 -20.27 6.51 -7.83
N VAL A 222 -19.42 7.25 -8.52
CA VAL A 222 -19.73 8.58 -9.04
C VAL A 222 -19.53 8.66 -10.55
N ARG A 223 -20.29 9.55 -11.20
CA ARG A 223 -20.14 9.81 -12.64
C ARG A 223 -19.00 10.77 -12.93
N GLY A 224 -18.20 10.42 -13.94
CA GLY A 224 -17.06 11.23 -14.41
C GLY A 224 -15.72 10.51 -14.22
N TYR A 225 -14.64 11.22 -14.51
CA TYR A 225 -13.29 10.74 -14.25
C TYR A 225 -12.98 10.78 -12.75
N THR A 226 -12.45 9.67 -12.24
CA THR A 226 -12.09 9.52 -10.83
C THR A 226 -10.62 9.17 -10.66
N ALA A 227 -10.06 9.51 -9.50
CA ALA A 227 -8.81 8.98 -8.98
C ALA A 227 -9.11 8.26 -7.65
N LEU A 228 -9.14 6.93 -7.70
CA LEU A 228 -9.45 6.07 -6.55
C LEU A 228 -8.29 5.16 -6.18
N ASP A 229 -7.50 4.75 -7.16
CA ASP A 229 -6.32 3.90 -6.96
C ASP A 229 -5.08 4.79 -6.74
N PRO A 230 -4.13 4.43 -5.87
CA PRO A 230 -2.88 5.18 -5.72
C PRO A 230 -2.13 5.36 -7.04
N LEU A 231 -2.26 4.43 -7.98
CA LEU A 231 -1.64 4.52 -9.31
C LEU A 231 -2.43 5.41 -10.29
N ASP A 232 -3.52 6.05 -9.86
CA ASP A 232 -4.23 7.06 -10.67
C ASP A 232 -3.48 8.37 -10.80
N PHE A 233 -2.45 8.57 -9.97
CA PHE A 233 -1.55 9.69 -10.03
C PHE A 233 -0.12 9.22 -9.86
N GLU A 234 0.69 9.43 -10.89
CA GLU A 234 2.10 9.06 -10.91
C GLU A 234 2.97 10.32 -11.08
N PRO A 235 4.18 10.34 -10.52
CA PRO A 235 5.09 11.46 -10.65
C PRO A 235 5.50 11.66 -12.12
N ARG A 236 5.80 12.91 -12.51
CA ARG A 236 6.08 13.27 -13.92
C ARG A 236 7.30 12.54 -14.48
N GLU A 237 8.24 12.17 -13.63
CA GLU A 237 9.46 11.41 -13.93
C GLU A 237 9.14 10.02 -14.52
N ARG A 238 7.93 9.49 -14.29
CA ARG A 238 7.48 8.21 -14.87
C ARG A 238 6.82 8.33 -16.25
N LEU A 239 6.73 9.53 -16.83
CA LEU A 239 6.03 9.75 -18.10
C LEU A 239 6.56 8.85 -19.22
N ASP A 240 7.88 8.71 -19.35
CA ASP A 240 8.47 7.88 -20.42
C ASP A 240 8.22 6.38 -20.21
N GLU A 241 8.18 5.92 -18.96
CA GLU A 241 7.75 4.55 -18.60
C GLU A 241 6.29 4.34 -19.05
N ILE A 242 5.39 5.27 -18.71
CA ILE A 242 3.97 5.19 -19.05
C ILE A 242 3.75 5.21 -20.56
N ARG A 243 4.45 6.07 -21.30
CA ARG A 243 4.42 6.10 -22.77
C ARG A 243 4.84 4.77 -23.38
N SER A 244 5.93 4.19 -22.89
CA SER A 244 6.40 2.88 -23.32
C SER A 244 5.34 1.78 -23.06
N LEU A 245 4.61 1.86 -21.95
CA LEU A 245 3.52 0.92 -21.65
C LEU A 245 2.30 1.11 -22.56
N LEU A 246 1.99 2.35 -22.96
CA LEU A 246 0.91 2.66 -23.90
C LEU A 246 1.22 2.17 -25.32
N GLU A 247 2.46 2.32 -25.77
CA GLU A 247 2.89 1.87 -27.11
C GLU A 247 2.78 0.36 -27.25
N ARG A 248 3.13 -0.41 -26.21
CA ARG A 248 3.03 -1.89 -26.20
C ARG A 248 1.59 -2.41 -26.25
N GLN A 249 0.59 -1.54 -26.09
CA GLN A 249 -0.84 -1.91 -26.13
C GLN A 249 -1.48 -1.65 -27.50
N ARG A 250 -0.80 -0.93 -28.39
CA ARG A 250 -1.25 -0.65 -29.75
C ARG A 250 -0.94 -1.82 -30.67
#